data_AF-A0A285CIS6-F1
#
_entry.id   AF-A0A285CIS6-F1
#
_cell.length_a   1.000
_cell.length_b   1.000
_cell.length_c   1.000
_cell.angle_alpha   90.00
_cell.angle_beta   90.00
_cell.angle_gamma   90.00
#
_symmetry.space_group_name_H-M   'P 1'
#
loop_
_entity.id
_entity.type
_entity.pdbx_description
1 polymer ?
#
loop_
_entity_poly.entity_id
_entity_poly.type
_entity_poly.pdbx_seq_one_letter_code
_entity_poly.pdbx_strand_id
1 'polypeptide(L)'
;MTTSIFQIHETVIKKFFQERLENQQNFYVHPSYNLEQQLLSAVQQGNYEEAKHVLEQINQLERAKLADHELRSLKNSLICTCTLFTRAIINGGIHPEVAFNLSDVYIREIERMTNPEKLKSLEYDMLYSFVKTLVEEKQNSYSSLVNQVITYIHHHILQDLSLDQIARHVYVSPNYLSSKFKEEVGTPLSEYMNQKRIEESKYFLLHSRMSISEIAHLFRFCNQSYYTALFKKMNGLTPKKFRMTHINEAIYTKTIG
;
A
#
# COMPACT_ATOMS: atom_id res chain seq x y z
N MET A 1 -3.45 -41.53 0.33
CA MET A 1 -3.14 -40.31 -0.44
C MET A 1 -2.11 -39.44 0.31
N THR A 2 -0.93 -39.98 0.64
CA THR A 2 0.09 -39.28 1.47
C THR A 2 1.51 -39.41 0.93
N THR A 3 1.71 -40.09 -0.21
CA THR A 3 3.04 -40.39 -0.77
C THR A 3 3.58 -39.28 -1.70
N SER A 4 2.75 -38.35 -2.14
CA SER A 4 3.10 -37.34 -3.16
C SER A 4 3.82 -36.11 -2.58
N ILE A 5 3.47 -35.66 -1.36
CA ILE A 5 4.03 -34.43 -0.77
C ILE A 5 5.50 -34.60 -0.37
N PHE A 6 5.90 -35.79 0.12
CA PHE A 6 7.27 -36.06 0.55
C PHE A 6 8.26 -36.22 -0.61
N GLN A 7 7.81 -36.71 -1.78
CA GLN A 7 8.68 -36.89 -2.96
C GLN A 7 9.09 -35.56 -3.62
N ILE A 8 8.20 -34.56 -3.63
CA ILE A 8 8.53 -33.22 -4.14
C ILE A 8 9.64 -32.58 -3.28
N HIS A 9 9.63 -32.82 -1.97
CA HIS A 9 10.61 -32.24 -1.06
C HIS A 9 12.01 -32.84 -1.23
N GLU A 10 12.11 -34.17 -1.42
CA GLU A 10 13.41 -34.82 -1.67
C GLU A 10 14.05 -34.44 -3.01
N THR A 11 13.23 -34.23 -4.05
CA THR A 11 13.74 -33.87 -5.38
C THR A 11 14.29 -32.44 -5.43
N VAL A 12 13.65 -31.50 -4.74
CA VAL A 12 14.16 -30.12 -4.60
C VAL A 12 15.43 -30.08 -3.75
N ILE A 13 15.49 -30.84 -2.65
CA ILE A 13 16.70 -30.92 -1.81
C ILE A 13 17.89 -31.47 -2.61
N LYS A 14 17.68 -32.54 -3.40
CA LYS A 14 18.73 -33.09 -4.28
C LYS A 14 19.21 -32.06 -5.31
N LYS A 15 18.28 -31.35 -5.95
CA LYS A 15 18.60 -30.27 -6.90
C LYS A 15 19.36 -29.13 -6.22
N PHE A 16 18.97 -28.73 -5.00
CA PHE A 16 19.68 -27.71 -4.22
C PHE A 16 21.15 -28.10 -3.97
N PHE A 17 21.41 -29.35 -3.59
CA PHE A 17 22.78 -29.83 -3.40
C PHE A 17 23.58 -29.86 -4.70
N GLN A 18 22.94 -30.25 -5.81
CA GLN A 18 23.56 -30.24 -7.13
C GLN A 18 23.90 -28.81 -7.57
N GLU A 19 22.96 -27.88 -7.47
CA GLU A 19 23.15 -26.45 -7.78
C GLU A 19 24.29 -25.85 -6.95
N ARG A 20 24.35 -26.19 -5.66
CA ARG A 20 25.42 -25.74 -4.77
C ARG A 20 26.79 -26.25 -5.21
N LEU A 21 26.88 -27.51 -5.65
CA LEU A 21 28.12 -28.09 -6.16
C LEU A 21 28.55 -27.40 -7.47
N GLU A 22 27.60 -27.20 -8.40
CA GLU A 22 27.83 -26.51 -9.67
C GLU A 22 28.31 -25.06 -9.45
N ASN A 23 27.67 -24.32 -8.53
CA ASN A 23 28.08 -22.96 -8.19
C ASN A 23 29.50 -22.91 -7.58
N GLN A 24 29.87 -23.89 -6.74
CA GLN A 24 31.23 -23.99 -6.20
C GLN A 24 32.26 -24.32 -7.28
N GLN A 25 31.93 -25.20 -8.23
CA GLN A 25 32.82 -25.54 -9.34
C GLN A 25 33.02 -24.37 -10.31
N ASN A 26 31.97 -23.58 -10.54
CA ASN A 26 32.00 -22.41 -11.43
C ASN A 26 32.46 -21.13 -10.72
N PHE A 27 32.80 -21.18 -9.44
CA PHE A 27 33.14 -20.01 -8.61
C PHE A 27 32.07 -18.91 -8.64
N TYR A 28 30.81 -19.29 -8.86
CA TYR A 28 29.69 -18.37 -8.90
C TYR A 28 29.34 -17.88 -7.50
N VAL A 29 29.18 -16.57 -7.34
CA VAL A 29 28.81 -15.92 -6.08
C VAL A 29 27.61 -15.03 -6.32
N HIS A 30 26.51 -15.29 -5.60
CA HIS A 30 25.35 -14.41 -5.62
C HIS A 30 25.73 -13.01 -5.13
N PRO A 31 25.07 -11.94 -5.64
CA PRO A 31 25.18 -10.62 -5.04
C PRO A 31 25.01 -10.69 -3.52
N SER A 32 25.90 -10.02 -2.80
CA SER A 32 25.88 -10.11 -1.34
C SER A 32 24.57 -9.54 -0.80
N TYR A 33 24.03 -10.19 0.23
CA TYR A 33 22.85 -9.68 0.94
C TYR A 33 23.05 -8.24 1.45
N ASN A 34 24.30 -7.85 1.73
CA ASN A 34 24.62 -6.48 2.13
C ASN A 34 24.36 -5.45 1.01
N LEU A 35 24.72 -5.75 -0.24
CA LEU A 35 24.43 -4.88 -1.39
C LEU A 35 22.92 -4.73 -1.59
N GLU A 36 22.17 -5.82 -1.44
CA GLU A 36 20.70 -5.75 -1.48
C GLU A 36 20.17 -4.81 -0.38
N GLN A 37 20.61 -4.97 0.87
CA GLN A 37 20.18 -4.09 1.96
C GLN A 37 20.56 -2.62 1.74
N GLN A 38 21.75 -2.35 1.17
CA GLN A 38 22.16 -1.00 0.79
C GLN A 38 21.25 -0.40 -0.27
N LEU A 39 20.95 -1.16 -1.34
CA LEU A 39 20.03 -0.75 -2.40
C LEU A 39 18.65 -0.42 -1.84
N LEU A 40 18.08 -1.31 -1.00
CA LEU A 40 16.76 -1.09 -0.41
C LEU A 40 16.74 0.10 0.54
N SER A 41 17.79 0.28 1.34
CA SER A 41 17.93 1.45 2.21
C SER A 41 17.97 2.75 1.40
N ALA A 42 18.72 2.79 0.30
CA ALA A 42 18.80 3.97 -0.57
C ALA A 42 17.44 4.28 -1.23
N VAL A 43 16.74 3.26 -1.74
CA VAL A 43 15.38 3.41 -2.28
C VAL A 43 14.40 3.91 -1.20
N GLN A 44 14.43 3.33 0.00
CA GLN A 44 13.59 3.71 1.14
C GLN A 44 13.79 5.18 1.54
N GLN A 45 15.02 5.68 1.42
CA GLN A 45 15.37 7.07 1.72
C GLN A 45 15.06 8.02 0.55
N GLY A 46 14.69 7.50 -0.62
CA GLY A 46 14.47 8.30 -1.82
C GLY A 46 15.77 8.82 -2.46
N ASN A 47 16.91 8.21 -2.14
CA ASN A 47 18.21 8.61 -2.69
C ASN A 47 18.49 7.84 -3.99
N TYR A 48 18.09 8.44 -5.12
CA TYR A 48 18.23 7.82 -6.43
C TYR A 48 19.69 7.57 -6.82
N GLU A 49 20.59 8.52 -6.58
CA GLU A 49 21.99 8.41 -7.01
C GLU A 49 22.71 7.27 -6.29
N GLU A 50 22.52 7.14 -4.97
CA GLU A 50 23.08 6.03 -4.20
C GLU A 50 22.47 4.70 -4.63
N ALA A 51 21.14 4.64 -4.79
CA ALA A 51 20.46 3.41 -5.21
C ALA A 51 20.94 2.96 -6.60
N LYS A 52 21.13 3.91 -7.53
CA LYS A 52 21.63 3.64 -8.87
C LYS A 52 23.05 3.10 -8.84
N HIS A 53 23.93 3.74 -8.06
CA HIS A 53 25.31 3.28 -7.91
C HIS A 53 25.39 1.85 -7.35
N VAL A 54 24.60 1.51 -6.32
CA VAL A 54 24.56 0.15 -5.77
C VAL A 54 23.98 -0.84 -6.78
N LEU A 55 22.93 -0.45 -7.53
CA LEU A 55 22.37 -1.30 -8.59
C LEU A 55 23.40 -1.58 -9.70
N GLU A 56 24.19 -0.58 -10.10
CA GLU A 56 25.28 -0.74 -11.06
C GLU A 56 26.33 -1.75 -10.56
N GLN A 57 26.69 -1.70 -9.27
CA GLN A 57 27.59 -2.69 -8.66
C GLN A 57 27.00 -4.10 -8.67
N ILE A 58 25.71 -4.25 -8.34
CA ILE A 58 25.01 -5.55 -8.42
C ILE A 58 25.01 -6.07 -9.85
N ASN A 59 24.79 -5.18 -10.84
CA ASN A 59 24.72 -5.53 -12.25
C ASN A 59 26.07 -5.84 -12.91
N GLN A 60 27.19 -5.58 -12.23
CA GLN A 60 28.52 -6.06 -12.63
C GLN A 60 28.74 -7.53 -12.27
N LEU A 61 27.95 -8.07 -11.34
CA LEU A 61 28.02 -9.47 -10.93
C LEU A 61 27.21 -10.35 -11.89
N GLU A 62 27.58 -11.63 -11.95
CA GLU A 62 26.85 -12.59 -12.77
C GLU A 62 25.43 -12.83 -12.19
N ARG A 63 24.41 -12.66 -13.03
CA ARG A 63 23.01 -12.87 -12.63
C ARG A 63 22.72 -14.35 -12.42
N ALA A 64 21.88 -14.65 -11.43
CA ALA A 64 21.42 -16.01 -11.20
C ALA A 64 20.63 -16.54 -12.41
N LYS A 65 20.81 -17.84 -12.70
CA LYS A 65 20.03 -18.54 -13.73
C LYS A 65 18.71 -19.05 -13.13
N LEU A 66 17.64 -18.31 -13.34
CA LEU A 66 16.31 -18.54 -12.78
C LEU A 66 15.35 -19.26 -13.74
N ALA A 67 15.81 -19.59 -14.95
CA ALA A 67 15.07 -20.33 -15.97
C ALA A 67 16.02 -20.91 -17.02
N ASP A 68 15.52 -21.85 -17.83
CA ASP A 68 16.30 -22.50 -18.89
C ASP A 68 16.76 -21.53 -19.99
N HIS A 69 15.97 -20.49 -20.25
CA HIS A 69 16.25 -19.47 -21.25
C HIS A 69 16.72 -18.16 -20.59
N GLU A 70 17.78 -17.57 -21.13
CA GLU A 70 18.39 -16.33 -20.62
C GLU A 70 17.37 -15.18 -20.49
N LEU A 71 16.55 -14.96 -21.52
CA LEU A 71 15.49 -13.94 -21.49
C LEU A 71 14.49 -14.19 -20.35
N ARG A 72 14.08 -15.45 -20.14
CA ARG A 72 13.15 -15.79 -19.07
C ARG A 72 13.80 -15.64 -17.69
N SER A 73 15.08 -15.99 -17.57
CA SER A 73 15.87 -15.81 -16.36
C SER A 73 15.95 -14.33 -15.99
N LEU A 74 16.24 -13.46 -16.96
CA LEU A 74 16.28 -12.01 -16.77
C LEU A 74 14.93 -11.46 -16.32
N LYS A 75 13.82 -11.87 -16.97
CA LYS A 75 12.46 -11.48 -16.54
C LYS A 75 12.17 -11.85 -15.09
N ASN A 76 12.48 -13.09 -14.71
CA ASN A 76 12.27 -13.55 -13.33
C ASN A 76 13.08 -12.71 -12.34
N SER A 77 14.34 -12.41 -12.66
CA SER A 77 15.21 -11.55 -11.83
C SER A 77 14.61 -10.16 -11.66
N LEU A 78 14.14 -9.53 -12.73
CA LEU A 78 13.56 -8.18 -12.69
C LEU A 78 12.22 -8.14 -11.94
N ILE A 79 11.41 -9.20 -11.98
CA ILE A 79 10.19 -9.31 -11.19
C ILE A 79 10.52 -9.37 -9.69
N CYS A 80 11.58 -10.10 -9.30
CA CYS A 80 12.08 -10.09 -7.93
C CYS A 80 12.56 -8.68 -7.53
N THR A 81 13.35 -8.02 -8.37
CA THR A 81 13.79 -6.62 -8.14
C THR A 81 12.60 -5.67 -7.98
N CYS A 82 11.58 -5.77 -8.85
CA CYS A 82 10.35 -4.99 -8.75
C CYS A 82 9.68 -5.18 -7.39
N THR A 83 9.54 -6.44 -6.95
CA THR A 83 8.98 -6.77 -5.63
C THR A 83 9.78 -6.12 -4.50
N LEU A 84 11.11 -6.16 -4.56
CA LEU A 84 11.98 -5.54 -3.56
C LEU A 84 11.82 -4.02 -3.53
N PHE A 85 11.78 -3.36 -4.69
CA PHE A 85 11.54 -1.92 -4.77
C PHE A 85 10.17 -1.54 -4.20
N THR A 86 9.11 -2.30 -4.48
CA THR A 86 7.79 -2.11 -3.88
C THR A 86 7.86 -2.11 -2.35
N ARG A 87 8.56 -3.09 -1.76
CA ARG A 87 8.72 -3.15 -0.29
C ARG A 87 9.54 -1.98 0.24
N ALA A 88 10.61 -1.60 -0.45
CA ALA A 88 11.46 -0.48 -0.05
C ALA A 88 10.68 0.85 -0.03
N ILE A 89 9.88 1.15 -1.05
CA ILE A 89 9.10 2.40 -1.07
C ILE A 89 7.96 2.40 -0.06
N ILE A 90 7.32 1.24 0.22
CA ILE A 90 6.33 1.09 1.31
C ILE A 90 6.98 1.38 2.66
N ASN A 91 8.16 0.80 2.91
CA ASN A 91 8.94 1.10 4.11
C ASN A 91 9.43 2.55 4.13
N GLY A 92 9.53 3.18 2.95
CA GLY A 92 9.82 4.59 2.77
C GLY A 92 8.66 5.51 3.16
N GLY A 93 7.46 4.96 3.36
CA GLY A 93 6.27 5.69 3.80
C GLY A 93 5.22 5.95 2.72
N ILE A 94 5.35 5.37 1.52
CA ILE A 94 4.29 5.45 0.50
C ILE A 94 3.10 4.56 0.88
N HIS A 95 1.90 4.97 0.46
CA HIS A 95 0.71 4.12 0.62
C HIS A 95 0.84 2.83 -0.20
N PRO A 96 0.54 1.64 0.36
CA PRO A 96 0.73 0.36 -0.34
C PRO A 96 0.03 0.26 -1.70
N GLU A 97 -1.18 0.80 -1.80
CA GLU A 97 -1.95 0.79 -3.06
C GLU A 97 -1.20 1.48 -4.21
N VAL A 98 -0.51 2.59 -3.95
CA VAL A 98 0.26 3.31 -4.98
C VAL A 98 1.46 2.46 -5.42
N ALA A 99 2.16 1.86 -4.45
CA ALA A 99 3.30 0.99 -4.72
C ALA A 99 2.91 -0.26 -5.51
N PHE A 100 1.76 -0.89 -5.19
CA PHE A 100 1.27 -2.07 -5.89
C PHE A 100 0.84 -1.76 -7.33
N ASN A 101 0.11 -0.65 -7.53
CA ASN A 101 -0.27 -0.21 -8.87
C ASN A 101 0.97 0.05 -9.76
N LEU A 102 2.01 0.68 -9.21
CA LEU A 102 3.26 0.89 -9.92
C LEU A 102 3.95 -0.45 -10.26
N SER A 103 4.02 -1.39 -9.32
CA SER A 103 4.61 -2.71 -9.57
C SER A 103 3.86 -3.51 -10.62
N ASP A 104 2.53 -3.45 -10.66
CA ASP A 104 1.71 -4.15 -11.63
C ASP A 104 1.98 -3.66 -13.06
N VAL A 105 2.22 -2.37 -13.24
CA VAL A 105 2.62 -1.80 -14.54
C VAL A 105 3.98 -2.37 -14.95
N TYR A 106 4.99 -2.29 -14.08
CA TYR A 106 6.34 -2.77 -14.42
C TYR A 106 6.41 -4.28 -14.65
N ILE A 107 5.71 -5.09 -13.84
CA ILE A 107 5.66 -6.55 -14.03
C ILE A 107 5.07 -6.91 -15.40
N ARG A 108 3.99 -6.22 -15.82
CA ARG A 108 3.40 -6.42 -17.15
C ARG A 108 4.34 -6.03 -18.28
N GLU A 109 5.08 -4.93 -18.13
CA GLU A 109 6.06 -4.50 -19.13
C GLU A 109 7.26 -5.45 -19.21
N ILE A 110 7.77 -5.94 -18.07
CA ILE A 110 8.81 -6.98 -18.01
C ILE A 110 8.34 -8.24 -18.75
N GLU A 111 7.10 -8.69 -18.49
CA GLU A 111 6.56 -9.88 -19.13
C GLU A 111 6.40 -9.72 -20.66
N ARG A 112 6.01 -8.53 -21.14
CA ARG A 112 5.83 -8.25 -22.58
C ARG A 112 7.14 -8.08 -23.33
N MET A 113 8.17 -7.54 -22.69
CA MET A 113 9.44 -7.22 -23.35
C MET A 113 10.14 -8.50 -23.84
N THR A 114 10.63 -8.51 -25.08
CA THR A 114 11.36 -9.66 -25.65
C THR A 114 12.83 -9.37 -25.93
N ASN A 115 13.25 -8.10 -25.86
CA ASN A 115 14.62 -7.68 -26.08
C ASN A 115 15.38 -7.60 -24.74
N PRO A 116 16.46 -8.38 -24.54
CA PRO A 116 17.23 -8.38 -23.29
C PRO A 116 17.86 -7.03 -22.94
N GLU A 117 18.39 -6.29 -23.92
CA GLU A 117 19.01 -4.99 -23.68
C GLU A 117 17.99 -3.95 -23.24
N LYS A 118 16.78 -3.99 -23.79
CA LYS A 118 15.67 -3.14 -23.33
C LYS A 118 15.18 -3.52 -21.93
N LEU A 119 15.25 -4.80 -21.55
CA LEU A 119 14.95 -5.22 -20.17
C LEU A 119 15.98 -4.67 -19.19
N LYS A 120 17.27 -4.71 -19.54
CA LYS A 120 18.33 -4.12 -18.70
C LYS A 120 18.13 -2.62 -18.50
N SER A 121 17.79 -1.88 -19.55
CA SER A 121 17.48 -0.45 -19.41
C SER A 121 16.21 -0.20 -18.57
N LEU A 122 15.18 -1.04 -18.75
CA LEU A 122 13.93 -0.96 -17.98
C LEU A 122 14.16 -1.09 -16.47
N GLU A 123 15.15 -1.84 -16.02
CA GLU A 123 15.48 -1.98 -14.59
C GLU A 123 15.88 -0.63 -13.96
N TYR A 124 16.65 0.20 -14.69
CA TYR A 124 17.02 1.54 -14.24
C TYR A 124 15.85 2.52 -14.30
N ASP A 125 15.03 2.44 -15.36
CA ASP A 125 13.81 3.23 -15.46
C ASP A 125 12.83 2.90 -14.31
N MET A 126 12.75 1.61 -13.95
CA MET A 126 11.98 1.12 -12.81
C MET A 126 12.53 1.70 -11.51
N LEU A 127 13.84 1.60 -11.25
CA LEU A 127 14.45 2.22 -10.07
C LEU A 127 14.11 3.71 -9.96
N TYR A 128 14.30 4.46 -11.05
CA TYR A 128 14.02 5.89 -11.09
C TYR A 128 12.55 6.18 -10.78
N SER A 129 11.61 5.49 -11.42
CA SER A 129 10.18 5.71 -11.18
C SER A 129 9.77 5.40 -9.76
N PHE A 130 10.25 4.30 -9.17
CA PHE A 130 9.93 3.97 -7.77
C PHE A 130 10.44 5.04 -6.80
N VAL A 131 11.69 5.47 -6.95
CA VAL A 131 12.27 6.53 -6.11
C VAL A 131 11.56 7.85 -6.32
N LYS A 132 11.31 8.23 -7.57
CA LYS A 132 10.59 9.47 -7.92
C LYS A 132 9.19 9.47 -7.32
N THR A 133 8.42 8.40 -7.48
CA THR A 133 7.08 8.27 -6.91
C THR A 133 7.12 8.38 -5.38
N LEU A 134 8.09 7.77 -4.71
CA LEU A 134 8.26 7.93 -3.26
C LEU A 134 8.51 9.40 -2.87
N VAL A 135 9.37 10.11 -3.61
CA VAL A 135 9.72 11.50 -3.32
C VAL A 135 8.54 12.44 -3.59
N GLU A 136 7.84 12.26 -4.71
CA GLU A 136 6.67 13.07 -5.08
C GLU A 136 5.48 12.81 -4.14
N GLU A 137 5.24 11.57 -3.74
CA GLU A 137 4.23 11.22 -2.74
C GLU A 137 4.61 11.76 -1.36
N LYS A 138 5.89 11.76 -0.97
CA LYS A 138 6.31 12.41 0.29
C LYS A 138 6.10 13.92 0.29
N GLN A 139 6.25 14.57 -0.86
CA GLN A 139 6.01 16.01 -1.00
C GLN A 139 4.52 16.35 -1.03
N ASN A 140 3.66 15.43 -1.51
CA ASN A 140 2.23 15.65 -1.67
C ASN A 140 1.36 14.95 -0.60
N SER A 141 1.94 14.07 0.22
CA SER A 141 1.23 13.32 1.27
C SER A 141 1.55 13.84 2.66
N TYR A 142 0.65 13.52 3.59
CA TYR A 142 0.88 13.78 5.00
C TYR A 142 2.09 13.01 5.52
N SER A 143 2.68 13.48 6.62
CA SER A 143 3.76 12.77 7.31
C SER A 143 3.35 11.34 7.66
N SER A 144 4.34 10.46 7.82
CA SER A 144 4.11 9.07 8.25
C SER A 144 3.23 8.98 9.50
N LEU A 145 3.43 9.89 10.46
CA LEU A 145 2.60 9.99 11.67
C LEU A 145 1.13 10.24 11.34
N VAL A 146 0.85 11.25 10.50
CA VAL A 146 -0.53 11.60 10.14
C VAL A 146 -1.17 10.51 9.28
N ASN A 147 -0.42 9.88 8.38
CA ASN A 147 -0.91 8.72 7.62
C ASN A 147 -1.27 7.55 8.53
N GLN A 148 -0.41 7.21 9.51
CA GLN A 148 -0.72 6.17 10.50
C GLN A 148 -2.00 6.49 11.28
N VAL A 149 -2.19 7.75 11.66
CA VAL A 149 -3.40 8.22 12.35
C VAL A 149 -4.65 8.08 11.47
N ILE A 150 -4.57 8.48 10.20
CA ILE A 150 -5.66 8.34 9.22
C ILE A 150 -6.04 6.86 9.04
N THR A 151 -5.04 5.99 8.83
CA THR A 151 -5.25 4.55 8.69
C THR A 151 -5.86 3.95 9.96
N TYR A 152 -5.40 4.37 11.14
CA TYR A 152 -5.95 3.91 12.41
C TYR A 152 -7.42 4.31 12.58
N ILE A 153 -7.76 5.56 12.27
CA ILE A 153 -9.16 6.06 12.29
C ILE A 153 -10.04 5.25 11.34
N HIS A 154 -9.57 4.97 10.13
CA HIS A 154 -10.34 4.20 9.14
C HIS A 154 -10.71 2.81 9.64
N HIS A 155 -9.74 2.06 10.21
CA HIS A 155 -9.99 0.72 10.73
C HIS A 155 -10.84 0.69 12.01
N HIS A 156 -10.90 1.80 12.76
CA HIS A 156 -11.54 1.85 14.07
C HIS A 156 -12.72 2.85 14.12
N ILE A 157 -13.25 3.26 12.97
CA ILE A 157 -14.22 4.37 12.86
C ILE A 157 -15.52 4.15 13.67
N LEU A 158 -15.91 2.88 13.87
CA LEU A 158 -17.09 2.44 14.63
C LEU A 158 -16.83 2.26 16.14
N GLN A 159 -15.59 2.48 16.59
CA GLN A 159 -15.18 2.38 17.98
C GLN A 159 -15.14 3.75 18.65
N ASP A 160 -15.15 3.76 19.98
CA ASP A 160 -14.94 4.97 20.77
C ASP A 160 -13.48 5.40 20.66
N LEU A 161 -13.23 6.35 19.76
CA LEU A 161 -11.94 6.96 19.49
C LEU A 161 -11.84 8.35 20.14
N SER A 162 -10.81 8.52 20.95
CA SER A 162 -10.37 9.80 21.51
C SER A 162 -8.97 10.15 21.02
N LEU A 163 -8.64 11.44 21.03
CA LEU A 163 -7.28 11.93 20.74
C LEU A 163 -6.23 11.20 21.59
N ASP A 164 -6.50 10.98 22.88
CA ASP A 164 -5.59 10.27 23.80
C ASP A 164 -5.38 8.79 23.45
N GLN A 165 -6.40 8.10 22.95
CA GLN A 165 -6.23 6.71 22.50
C GLN A 165 -5.38 6.64 21.23
N ILE A 166 -5.64 7.55 20.28
CA ILE A 166 -4.90 7.60 19.02
C ILE A 166 -3.44 7.98 19.28
N ALA A 167 -3.21 9.02 20.09
CA ALA A 167 -1.87 9.48 20.45
C ALA A 167 -1.04 8.37 21.14
N ARG A 168 -1.66 7.59 22.04
CA ARG A 168 -1.03 6.41 22.64
C ARG A 168 -0.71 5.32 21.62
N HIS A 169 -1.58 5.08 20.65
CA HIS A 169 -1.37 4.07 19.61
C HIS A 169 -0.16 4.40 18.72
N VAL A 170 0.03 5.69 18.40
CA VAL A 170 1.15 6.18 17.57
C VAL A 170 2.33 6.71 18.41
N TYR A 171 2.35 6.44 19.72
CA TYR A 171 3.44 6.76 20.64
C TYR A 171 3.86 8.25 20.68
N VAL A 172 2.90 9.17 20.63
CA VAL A 172 3.15 10.63 20.75
C VAL A 172 2.26 11.28 21.80
N SER A 173 2.55 12.54 22.15
CA SER A 173 1.66 13.31 23.03
C SER A 173 0.39 13.78 22.29
N PRO A 174 -0.78 13.85 22.98
CA PRO A 174 -2.02 14.35 22.39
C PRO A 174 -1.90 15.74 21.78
N ASN A 175 -1.18 16.65 22.45
CA ASN A 175 -0.97 18.02 21.99
C ASN A 175 -0.15 18.06 20.69
N TYR A 176 0.92 17.27 20.62
CA TYR A 176 1.74 17.18 19.41
C TYR A 176 0.92 16.62 18.24
N LEU A 177 0.18 15.54 18.48
CA LEU A 177 -0.69 14.94 17.46
C LEU A 177 -1.74 15.94 16.97
N SER A 178 -2.43 16.64 17.87
CA SER A 178 -3.47 17.61 17.49
C SER A 178 -2.92 18.74 16.62
N SER A 179 -1.77 19.30 16.98
CA SER A 179 -1.12 20.38 16.22
C SER A 179 -0.64 19.87 14.86
N LYS A 180 0.09 18.74 14.85
CA LYS A 180 0.70 18.19 13.64
C LYS A 180 -0.35 17.72 12.63
N PHE A 181 -1.42 17.09 13.11
CA PHE A 181 -2.53 16.68 12.25
C PHE A 181 -3.24 17.89 11.63
N LYS A 182 -3.53 18.93 12.42
CA LYS A 182 -4.19 20.14 11.90
C LYS A 182 -3.30 20.90 10.91
N GLU A 183 -2.00 20.97 11.17
CA GLU A 183 -1.01 21.58 10.28
C GLU A 183 -1.01 20.92 8.90
N GLU A 184 -0.98 19.58 8.86
CA GLU A 184 -0.85 18.84 7.60
C GLU A 184 -2.20 18.61 6.90
N VAL A 185 -3.24 18.25 7.65
CA VAL A 185 -4.58 17.92 7.09
C VAL A 185 -5.44 19.17 6.92
N GLY A 186 -5.07 20.29 7.54
CA GLY A 186 -5.81 21.55 7.50
C GLY A 186 -7.07 21.58 8.38
N THR A 187 -7.47 20.44 8.96
CA THR A 187 -8.66 20.30 9.80
C THR A 187 -8.32 19.66 11.14
N PRO A 188 -9.00 20.05 12.24
CA PRO A 188 -8.81 19.38 13.53
C PRO A 188 -9.15 17.89 13.46
N LEU A 189 -8.39 17.05 14.16
CA LEU A 189 -8.59 15.59 14.19
C LEU A 189 -10.02 15.16 14.52
N SER A 190 -10.67 15.83 15.48
CA SER A 190 -12.04 15.56 15.88
C SER A 190 -13.05 15.86 14.78
N GLU A 191 -12.84 16.94 14.03
CA GLU A 191 -13.68 17.30 12.88
C GLU A 191 -13.47 16.32 11.73
N TYR A 192 -12.23 15.93 11.46
CA TYR A 192 -11.90 14.89 10.49
C TYR A 192 -12.58 13.56 10.79
N MET A 193 -12.50 13.08 12.04
CA MET A 193 -13.18 11.84 12.48
C MET A 193 -14.69 11.92 12.27
N ASN A 194 -15.30 13.04 12.66
CA ASN A 194 -16.73 13.24 12.46
C ASN A 194 -17.10 13.30 10.98
N GLN A 195 -16.27 13.92 10.13
CA GLN A 195 -16.47 13.96 8.70
C GLN A 195 -16.47 12.55 8.10
N LYS A 196 -15.48 11.73 8.47
CA LYS A 196 -15.40 10.34 8.03
C LYS A 196 -16.57 9.49 8.53
N ARG A 197 -17.00 9.65 9.78
CA ARG A 197 -18.21 8.98 10.31
C ARG A 197 -19.46 9.35 9.52
N ILE A 198 -19.63 10.62 9.16
CA ILE A 198 -20.76 11.06 8.31
C ILE A 198 -20.69 10.41 6.93
N GLU A 199 -19.53 10.40 6.28
CA GLU A 199 -19.35 9.77 4.97
C GLU A 199 -19.71 8.28 5.00
N GLU A 200 -19.12 7.52 5.93
CA GLU A 200 -19.38 6.08 6.07
C GLU A 200 -20.84 5.78 6.44
N SER A 201 -21.49 6.65 7.22
CA SER A 201 -22.90 6.47 7.59
C SER A 201 -23.86 6.51 6.41
N LYS A 202 -23.48 7.15 5.28
CA LYS A 202 -24.29 7.19 4.05
C LYS A 202 -24.58 5.79 3.54
N TYR A 203 -23.61 4.88 3.59
CA TYR A 203 -23.79 3.50 3.17
C TYR A 203 -24.95 2.83 3.95
N PHE A 204 -24.94 2.96 5.27
CA PHE A 204 -26.00 2.40 6.12
C PHE A 204 -27.34 3.11 5.94
N LEU A 205 -27.33 4.42 5.61
CA LEU A 205 -28.55 5.12 5.27
C LEU A 205 -29.23 4.56 4.02
N LEU A 206 -28.46 4.12 3.02
CA LEU A 206 -28.95 3.64 1.72
C LEU A 206 -29.22 2.14 1.68
N HIS A 207 -28.40 1.36 2.37
CA HIS A 207 -28.36 -0.11 2.22
C HIS A 207 -28.84 -0.88 3.45
N SER A 208 -29.30 -0.20 4.50
CA SER A 208 -29.83 -0.85 5.69
C SER A 208 -31.21 -0.34 6.08
N ARG A 209 -31.92 -1.13 6.90
CA ARG A 209 -33.20 -0.73 7.52
C ARG A 209 -33.03 -0.05 8.88
N MET A 210 -31.80 0.21 9.31
CA MET A 210 -31.52 0.82 10.61
C MET A 210 -32.18 2.20 10.70
N SER A 211 -32.75 2.52 11.86
CA SER A 211 -33.22 3.86 12.18
C SER A 211 -32.08 4.87 12.20
N ILE A 212 -32.41 6.16 12.06
CA ILE A 212 -31.42 7.24 12.12
C ILE A 212 -30.72 7.26 13.49
N SER A 213 -31.43 6.91 14.57
CA SER A 213 -30.86 6.81 15.92
C SER A 213 -29.85 5.66 16.03
N GLU A 214 -30.16 4.49 15.47
CA GLU A 214 -29.25 3.34 15.49
C GLU A 214 -27.98 3.62 14.69
N ILE A 215 -28.09 4.29 13.54
CA ILE A 215 -26.92 4.71 12.75
C ILE A 215 -26.09 5.74 13.52
N ALA A 216 -26.73 6.74 14.14
CA ALA A 216 -26.01 7.71 14.96
C ALA A 216 -25.23 7.03 16.09
N HIS A 217 -25.84 6.04 16.76
CA HIS A 217 -25.20 5.28 17.82
C HIS A 217 -24.05 4.38 17.30
N LEU A 218 -24.25 3.69 16.18
CA LEU A 218 -23.24 2.85 15.53
C LEU A 218 -21.97 3.64 15.22
N PHE A 219 -22.12 4.88 14.74
CA PHE A 219 -21.02 5.79 14.44
C PHE A 219 -20.58 6.66 15.63
N ARG A 220 -20.96 6.27 16.86
CA ARG A 220 -20.52 6.89 18.12
C ARG A 220 -20.82 8.39 18.23
N PHE A 221 -21.92 8.85 17.64
CA PHE A 221 -22.44 10.17 17.93
C PHE A 221 -23.19 10.17 19.25
N CYS A 222 -23.04 11.24 20.04
CA CYS A 222 -23.64 11.36 21.37
C CYS A 222 -25.17 11.31 21.36
N ASN A 223 -25.81 11.74 20.26
CA ASN A 223 -27.24 11.62 20.03
C ASN A 223 -27.59 11.82 18.54
N GLN A 224 -28.82 11.44 18.19
CA GLN A 224 -29.37 11.58 16.83
C GLN A 224 -29.43 13.04 16.36
N SER A 225 -29.71 14.00 17.26
CA SER A 225 -29.86 15.41 16.91
C SER A 225 -28.55 16.01 16.43
N TYR A 226 -27.44 15.72 17.13
CA TYR A 226 -26.11 16.15 16.76
C TYR A 226 -25.68 15.54 15.43
N TYR A 227 -25.86 14.22 15.26
CA TYR A 227 -25.62 13.54 13.98
C TYR A 227 -26.41 14.18 12.83
N THR A 228 -27.71 14.45 13.04
CA THR A 228 -28.58 15.05 12.01
C THR A 228 -28.13 16.45 11.62
N ALA A 229 -27.75 17.27 12.60
CA ALA A 229 -27.26 18.63 12.37
C ALA A 229 -25.96 18.62 11.57
N LEU A 230 -25.00 17.77 11.96
CA LEU A 230 -23.73 17.65 11.27
C LEU A 230 -23.88 17.07 9.85
N PHE A 231 -24.67 16.01 9.70
CA PHE A 231 -24.97 15.42 8.40
C PHE A 231 -25.57 16.47 7.45
N LYS A 232 -26.54 17.27 7.93
CA LYS A 232 -27.14 18.36 7.14
C LYS A 232 -26.13 19.45 6.81
N LYS A 233 -25.27 19.84 7.74
CA LYS A 233 -24.21 20.83 7.49
C LYS A 233 -23.29 20.38 6.36
N MET A 234 -22.92 19.09 6.33
CA MET A 234 -21.99 18.54 5.35
C MET A 234 -22.62 18.23 3.99
N ASN A 235 -23.87 17.76 3.96
CA ASN A 235 -24.50 17.20 2.77
C ASN A 235 -25.67 18.03 2.24
N GLY A 236 -26.04 19.12 2.91
CA GLY A 236 -27.20 19.96 2.57
C GLY A 236 -28.57 19.34 2.92
N LEU A 237 -28.65 18.03 3.10
CA LEU A 237 -29.88 17.28 3.38
C LEU A 237 -29.85 16.64 4.77
N THR A 238 -31.01 16.43 5.38
CA THR A 238 -31.08 15.63 6.61
C THR A 238 -30.89 14.14 6.28
N PRO A 239 -30.40 13.29 7.20
CA PRO A 239 -30.24 11.85 6.97
C PRO A 239 -31.53 11.18 6.45
N LYS A 240 -32.68 11.58 7.00
CA LYS A 240 -34.00 11.09 6.57
C LYS A 240 -34.30 11.47 5.12
N LYS A 241 -34.05 12.73 4.74
CA LYS A 241 -34.26 13.20 3.35
C LYS A 241 -33.29 12.49 2.40
N PHE A 242 -32.01 12.40 2.77
CA PHE A 242 -30.98 11.71 1.99
C PHE A 242 -31.38 10.25 1.69
N ARG A 243 -31.83 9.51 2.71
CA ARG A 243 -32.36 8.15 2.55
C ARG A 243 -33.53 8.10 1.59
N MET A 244 -34.52 8.99 1.71
CA MET A 244 -35.70 8.97 0.85
C MET A 244 -35.38 9.30 -0.61
N THR A 245 -34.55 10.31 -0.85
CA THR A 245 -34.20 10.77 -2.21
C THR A 245 -33.48 9.68 -3.00
N HIS A 246 -32.49 9.01 -2.40
CA HIS A 246 -31.67 8.03 -3.12
C HIS A 246 -32.24 6.61 -3.14
N ILE A 247 -33.16 6.27 -2.21
CA ILE A 247 -33.98 5.05 -2.37
C ILE A 247 -34.91 5.18 -3.57
N ASN A 248 -35.48 6.37 -3.81
CA ASN A 248 -36.34 6.59 -4.96
C ASN A 248 -35.55 6.46 -6.28
N GLU A 249 -34.34 7.01 -6.39
CA GLU A 249 -33.49 6.84 -7.59
C GLU A 249 -33.16 5.37 -7.89
N ALA A 250 -32.82 4.58 -6.87
CA ALA A 250 -32.52 3.15 -7.03
C ALA A 250 -33.76 2.31 -7.45
N ILE A 251 -34.96 2.73 -7.03
CA ILE A 251 -36.24 2.11 -7.46
C ILE A 251 -36.56 2.53 -8.90
N TYR A 252 -36.38 3.81 -9.25
CA TYR A 252 -36.62 4.30 -10.61
C TYR A 252 -35.74 3.58 -11.65
N THR A 253 -34.46 3.32 -11.39
CA THR A 253 -33.60 2.55 -12.31
C THR A 253 -33.99 1.07 -12.45
N LYS A 254 -34.73 0.49 -11.51
CA LYS A 254 -35.20 -0.92 -11.58
C LYS A 254 -36.57 -1.10 -12.26
N THR A 255 -37.29 -0.02 -12.54
CA THR A 255 -38.62 -0.08 -13.19
C THR A 255 -38.57 0.20 -14.70
N ILE A 256 -37.42 0.66 -15.23
CA ILE A 256 -37.21 0.99 -16.65
C ILE A 256 -36.13 0.13 -17.32
N GLY A 257 -35.70 -0.96 -16.66
CA GLY A 257 -34.71 -1.92 -17.17
C GLY A 257 -35.25 -3.33 -17.21
#